data_AF-A0AAN6IJ02-F1
#
_entry.id   AF-A0AAN6IJ02-F1
#
_cell.length_a   1.000
_cell.length_b   1.000
_cell.length_c   1.000
_cell.angle_alpha   90.00
_cell.angle_beta   90.00
_cell.angle_gamma   90.00
#
_symmetry.space_group_name_H-M   'P 1'
#
loop_
_entity.id
_entity.type
_entity.pdbx_description
1 polymer ?
#
loop_
_entity_poly.entity_id
_entity_poly.type
_entity_poly.pdbx_seq_one_letter_code
_entity_poly.pdbx_strand_id
1 'polypeptide(L)'
;MKVAFSLGSALMVLAGFANAHTYLSKLALDGVQESEGQCIRPYPADRNYPVKDVTSTDITCGVGGVSKTASETCPVKAGSTITVEWHHDNDSASDDVIDITHLGPCMV
;
A
#
# COMPACT_ATOMS: atom_id res chain seq x y z
N MET A 1 -19.16 41.69 -16.72
CA MET A 1 -18.80 40.51 -15.90
C MET A 1 -17.64 39.80 -16.59
N LYS A 2 -16.43 39.83 -16.01
CA LYS A 2 -15.29 39.07 -16.53
C LYS A 2 -15.26 37.73 -15.79
N VAL A 3 -15.59 36.65 -16.48
CA VAL A 3 -15.50 35.29 -15.93
C VAL A 3 -14.07 34.83 -16.12
N ALA A 4 -13.30 34.76 -15.03
CA ALA A 4 -11.97 34.17 -15.05
C ALA A 4 -12.13 32.65 -14.96
N PHE A 5 -11.79 31.93 -16.03
CA PHE A 5 -11.67 30.47 -16.00
C PHE A 5 -10.33 30.10 -15.36
N SER A 6 -10.37 29.66 -14.10
CA SER A 6 -9.22 29.05 -13.43
C SER A 6 -8.86 27.73 -14.12
N LEU A 7 -7.71 27.69 -14.78
CA LEU A 7 -7.11 26.52 -15.45
C LEU A 7 -6.63 25.40 -14.48
N GLY A 8 -7.22 25.29 -13.28
CA GLY A 8 -6.63 24.54 -12.16
C GLY A 8 -7.26 23.19 -11.81
N SER A 9 -8.29 22.71 -12.50
CA SER A 9 -9.10 21.57 -11.97
C SER A 9 -9.28 20.38 -12.93
N ALA A 10 -8.31 20.08 -13.81
CA ALA A 10 -8.44 18.96 -14.75
C ALA A 10 -7.68 17.67 -14.37
N LEU A 11 -6.89 17.63 -13.29
CA LEU A 11 -6.04 16.45 -13.00
C LEU A 11 -6.62 15.43 -12.00
N MET A 12 -7.85 15.61 -11.51
CA MET A 12 -8.40 14.73 -10.46
C MET A 12 -9.25 13.55 -10.98
N VAL A 13 -9.44 13.43 -12.30
CA VAL A 13 -10.31 12.40 -12.90
C VAL A 13 -9.62 11.03 -13.04
N LEU A 14 -8.30 10.95 -12.88
CA LEU A 14 -7.54 9.68 -12.95
C LEU A 14 -7.52 8.90 -11.63
N ALA A 15 -7.95 9.49 -10.51
CA ALA A 15 -7.94 8.83 -9.20
C ALA A 15 -8.92 7.63 -9.10
N GLY A 16 -9.87 7.50 -10.02
CA GLY A 16 -10.94 6.49 -9.98
C GLY A 16 -10.63 5.12 -10.59
N PHE A 17 -9.43 4.92 -11.15
CA PHE A 17 -9.09 3.68 -11.87
C PHE A 17 -7.83 2.97 -11.33
N ALA A 18 -7.55 3.04 -10.03
CA ALA A 18 -6.54 2.18 -9.42
C ALA A 18 -6.98 0.70 -9.54
N ASN A 19 -6.42 -0.01 -10.52
CA ASN A 19 -6.67 -1.44 -10.76
C ASN A 19 -5.40 -2.29 -10.58
N ALA A 20 -4.48 -1.84 -9.73
CA ALA A 20 -3.25 -2.57 -9.42
C ALA A 20 -3.50 -3.68 -8.41
N HIS A 21 -2.92 -4.84 -8.67
CA HIS A 21 -2.88 -5.94 -7.72
C HIS A 21 -1.46 -6.13 -7.20
N THR A 22 -1.29 -5.86 -5.92
CA THR A 22 -0.06 -6.08 -5.15
C THR A 22 -0.42 -5.93 -3.68
N TYR A 23 0.35 -6.53 -2.79
CA TYR A 23 0.13 -6.40 -1.36
C TYR A 23 1.45 -6.26 -0.60
N LEU A 24 1.41 -5.52 0.50
CA LEU A 24 2.51 -5.39 1.44
C LEU A 24 2.62 -6.68 2.26
N SER A 25 3.71 -7.44 2.11
CA SER A 25 3.88 -8.74 2.75
C SER A 25 4.53 -8.63 4.13
N LYS A 26 5.70 -7.98 4.20
CA LYS A 26 6.61 -7.95 5.35
C LYS A 26 7.40 -6.65 5.40
N LEU A 27 7.98 -6.37 6.57
CA LEU A 27 9.03 -5.36 6.71
C LEU A 27 10.39 -6.03 6.90
N ALA A 28 11.44 -5.34 6.48
CA ALA A 28 12.78 -5.59 6.99
C ALA A 28 13.32 -4.36 7.73
N LEU A 29 13.76 -4.56 8.96
CA LEU A 29 14.33 -3.52 9.82
C LEU A 29 15.85 -3.67 9.84
N ASP A 30 16.57 -2.66 9.33
CA ASP A 30 18.03 -2.68 9.19
C ASP A 30 18.57 -3.95 8.51
N GLY A 31 17.82 -4.47 7.52
CA GLY A 31 18.16 -5.66 6.74
C GLY A 31 17.71 -7.00 7.35
N VAL A 32 17.09 -7.00 8.53
CA VAL A 32 16.49 -8.20 9.13
C VAL A 32 15.01 -8.26 8.78
N GLN A 33 14.60 -9.29 8.04
CA GLN A 33 13.22 -9.49 7.63
C GLN A 33 12.38 -10.02 8.80
N GLU A 34 11.25 -9.38 9.04
CA GLU A 34 10.30 -9.73 10.09
C GLU A 34 9.32 -10.81 9.60
N SER A 35 8.65 -11.47 10.54
CA SER A 35 7.64 -12.49 10.21
C SER A 35 6.35 -11.86 9.68
N GLU A 36 5.55 -12.64 8.95
CA GLU A 36 4.20 -12.21 8.55
C GLU A 36 3.36 -11.82 9.77
N GLY A 37 2.66 -10.69 9.69
CA GLY A 37 1.85 -10.16 10.78
C GLY A 37 2.64 -9.58 11.97
N GLN A 38 3.97 -9.62 11.93
CA GLN A 38 4.85 -8.98 12.91
C GLN A 38 5.18 -7.55 12.43
N CYS A 39 5.13 -6.58 13.34
CA CYS A 39 5.37 -5.14 13.08
C CYS A 39 4.35 -4.45 12.15
N ILE A 40 3.71 -5.18 11.24
CA ILE A 40 2.68 -4.74 10.30
C ILE A 40 1.47 -5.67 10.40
N ARG A 41 0.35 -5.19 9.86
CA ARG A 41 -0.91 -5.94 9.91
C ARG A 41 -0.81 -7.20 9.05
N PRO A 42 -1.32 -8.34 9.53
CA PRO A 42 -1.35 -9.56 8.72
C PRO A 42 -2.26 -9.38 7.52
N TYR A 43 -1.86 -9.93 6.38
CA TYR A 43 -2.59 -9.72 5.14
C TYR A 43 -3.93 -10.48 5.14
N PRO A 44 -5.03 -9.92 4.59
CA PRO A 44 -6.30 -10.63 4.44
C PRO A 44 -6.28 -11.61 3.25
N ALA A 45 -7.36 -12.37 3.07
CA ALA A 45 -7.52 -13.22 1.88
C ALA A 45 -7.49 -12.36 0.61
N ASP A 46 -8.18 -11.22 0.64
CA ASP A 46 -8.33 -10.26 -0.46
C ASP A 46 -7.20 -9.21 -0.50
N ARG A 47 -5.99 -9.58 -0.04
CA ARG A 47 -4.89 -8.64 0.22
C ARG A 47 -4.39 -7.85 -0.98
N ASN A 48 -4.47 -8.40 -2.18
CA ASN A 48 -3.97 -7.75 -3.38
C ASN A 48 -5.07 -7.01 -4.15
N TYR A 49 -6.32 -6.99 -3.67
CA TYR A 49 -7.35 -6.20 -4.32
C TYR A 49 -7.17 -4.71 -4.01
N PRO A 50 -7.29 -3.83 -5.01
CA PRO A 50 -7.11 -2.40 -4.82
C PRO A 50 -8.28 -1.77 -4.05
N VAL A 51 -7.96 -0.84 -3.15
CA VAL A 51 -8.94 0.09 -2.59
C VAL A 51 -9.24 1.18 -3.62
N LYS A 52 -10.48 1.19 -4.13
CA LYS A 52 -10.91 2.09 -5.22
C LYS A 52 -11.66 3.33 -4.73
N ASP A 53 -12.34 3.22 -3.60
CA ASP A 53 -13.07 4.34 -2.99
C ASP A 53 -12.19 5.05 -1.96
N VAL A 54 -11.69 6.22 -2.33
CA VAL A 54 -10.85 7.07 -1.48
C VAL A 54 -11.60 7.65 -0.27
N THR A 55 -12.92 7.50 -0.21
CA THR A 55 -13.74 7.90 0.94
C THR A 55 -14.01 6.74 1.90
N SER A 56 -13.65 5.50 1.53
CA SER A 56 -13.76 4.32 2.39
C SER A 56 -12.73 4.35 3.52
N THR A 57 -13.08 3.79 4.68
CA THR A 57 -12.14 3.58 5.79
C THR A 57 -11.01 2.61 5.42
N ASP A 58 -11.19 1.78 4.40
CA ASP A 58 -10.15 0.90 3.84
C ASP A 58 -8.93 1.69 3.34
N ILE A 59 -9.09 2.96 2.95
CA ILE A 59 -7.95 3.79 2.48
C ILE A 59 -6.91 4.02 3.59
N THR A 60 -7.29 3.82 4.85
CA THR A 60 -6.40 4.00 6.01
C THR A 60 -5.28 2.96 6.05
N CYS A 61 -5.60 1.68 5.80
CA CYS A 61 -4.65 0.57 5.98
C CYS A 61 -4.90 -0.62 5.03
N GLY A 62 -5.53 -0.41 3.88
CA GLY A 62 -5.90 -1.45 2.92
C GLY A 62 -7.23 -2.14 3.23
N VAL A 63 -7.54 -3.18 2.46
CA VAL A 63 -8.81 -3.94 2.57
C VAL A 63 -9.06 -4.39 4.01
N GLY A 64 -10.26 -4.10 4.53
CA GLY A 64 -10.62 -4.39 5.92
C GLY A 64 -10.20 -3.31 6.92
N GLY A 65 -9.84 -2.11 6.45
CA GLY A 65 -9.61 -0.91 7.25
C GLY A 65 -8.69 -1.17 8.43
N VAL A 66 -9.14 -0.94 9.67
CA VAL A 66 -8.38 -1.18 10.91
C VAL A 66 -8.82 -2.43 11.67
N SER A 67 -9.50 -3.37 11.01
CA SER A 67 -10.08 -4.57 11.66
C SER A 67 -9.07 -5.61 12.15
N LYS A 68 -7.79 -5.44 11.81
CA LYS A 68 -6.70 -6.36 12.17
C LYS A 68 -5.56 -5.57 12.78
N THR A 69 -4.83 -6.18 13.71
CA THR A 69 -3.64 -5.60 14.32
C THR A 69 -2.44 -6.50 14.06
N ALA A 70 -1.26 -5.90 14.01
CA ALA A 70 0.00 -6.65 14.09
C ALA A 70 0.07 -7.40 15.43
N SER A 71 0.88 -8.46 15.48
CA SER A 71 1.17 -9.19 16.71
C SER A 71 1.90 -8.35 17.75
N GLU A 72 2.68 -7.36 17.31
CA GLU A 72 3.43 -6.45 18.17
C GLU A 72 3.75 -5.11 17.49
N THR A 73 4.22 -4.14 18.30
CA THR A 73 4.81 -2.89 17.82
C THR A 73 6.34 -3.02 17.88
N CYS A 74 7.00 -3.02 16.72
CA CYS A 74 8.44 -3.23 16.67
C CYS A 74 9.21 -1.92 16.92
N PRO A 75 10.23 -1.94 17.80
CA PRO A 75 11.03 -0.75 18.08
C PRO A 75 11.94 -0.44 16.89
N VAL A 76 11.78 0.75 16.30
CA VAL A 76 12.66 1.24 15.23
C VAL A 76 13.37 2.50 15.71
N LYS A 77 14.70 2.54 15.58
CA LYS A 77 15.48 3.72 15.96
C LYS A 77 15.38 4.78 14.87
N ALA A 78 15.39 6.05 15.26
CA ALA A 78 15.48 7.14 14.30
C ALA A 78 16.75 7.00 13.46
N GLY A 79 16.61 7.11 12.14
CA GLY A 79 17.70 6.89 11.18
C GLY A 79 17.94 5.44 10.76
N SER A 80 17.21 4.47 11.33
CA SER A 80 17.20 3.09 10.81
C SER A 80 16.60 3.04 9.40
N THR A 81 16.97 1.99 8.67
CA THR A 81 16.40 1.69 7.35
C THR A 81 15.23 0.72 7.51
N ILE A 82 14.07 1.11 6.98
CA ILE A 82 12.90 0.23 6.85
C ILE A 82 12.75 -0.13 5.38
N THR A 83 12.74 -1.43 5.08
CA THR A 83 12.36 -1.95 3.76
C THR A 83 10.92 -2.41 3.84
N VAL A 84 10.08 -1.93 2.91
CA VAL A 84 8.69 -2.37 2.75
C VAL A 84 8.63 -3.32 1.57
N GLU A 85 8.25 -4.56 1.81
CA GLU A 85 8.23 -5.62 0.80
C GLU A 85 6.82 -5.80 0.21
N TRP A 86 6.75 -5.90 -1.12
CA TRP A 86 5.51 -6.03 -1.88
C TRP A 86 5.55 -7.30 -2.74
N HIS A 87 4.40 -7.97 -2.89
CA HIS A 87 4.24 -9.21 -3.65
C HIS A 87 2.90 -9.23 -4.40
N HIS A 88 2.76 -10.08 -5.41
CA HIS A 88 1.53 -10.20 -6.21
C HIS A 88 0.55 -11.22 -5.61
N ASP A 89 0.95 -12.49 -5.51
CA ASP A 89 0.14 -13.63 -5.09
C ASP A 89 0.68 -14.31 -3.82
N ASN A 90 2.00 -14.40 -3.65
CA ASN A 90 2.61 -15.04 -2.48
C ASN A 90 4.06 -14.58 -2.27
N ASP A 91 4.57 -14.75 -1.05
CA ASP A 91 5.90 -14.26 -0.63
C ASP A 91 7.07 -15.15 -1.15
N SER A 92 6.92 -15.77 -2.32
CA SER A 92 7.96 -16.60 -2.95
C SER A 92 8.87 -15.74 -3.81
N ALA A 93 10.17 -16.04 -3.81
CA ALA A 93 11.14 -15.39 -4.70
C ALA A 93 10.86 -15.62 -6.20
N SER A 94 9.99 -16.57 -6.55
CA SER A 94 9.55 -16.83 -7.92
C SER A 94 8.28 -16.07 -8.31
N ASP A 95 7.63 -15.38 -7.38
CA ASP A 95 6.44 -14.60 -7.65
C ASP A 95 6.79 -13.24 -8.27
N ASP A 96 5.81 -12.62 -8.92
CA ASP A 96 5.93 -11.22 -9.34
C ASP A 96 5.53 -10.28 -8.19
N VAL A 97 5.82 -8.99 -8.34
CA VAL A 97 5.45 -7.95 -7.35
C VAL A 97 4.17 -7.24 -7.77
N ILE A 98 4.14 -6.80 -9.02
CA ILE A 98 3.07 -6.01 -9.62
C ILE A 98 3.25 -6.06 -11.15
N ASP A 99 2.16 -6.15 -11.90
CA ASP A 99 2.24 -6.08 -13.36
C ASP A 99 2.86 -4.74 -13.80
N ILE A 100 3.89 -4.80 -14.65
CA ILE A 100 4.70 -3.66 -15.11
C ILE A 100 3.90 -2.51 -15.75
N THR A 101 2.67 -2.77 -16.19
CA THR A 101 1.77 -1.75 -16.74
C THR A 101 1.16 -0.83 -15.69
N HIS A 102 1.24 -1.17 -14.40
CA HIS A 102 0.70 -0.37 -13.28
C HIS A 102 1.66 0.71 -12.82
N LEU A 103 1.94 1.66 -13.72
CA LEU A 103 2.80 2.79 -13.45
C LEU A 103 2.11 3.77 -12.49
N GLY A 104 2.79 4.10 -11.39
CA GLY A 104 2.29 5.02 -10.39
C GLY A 104 3.34 5.37 -9.34
N PRO A 105 3.00 6.29 -8.42
CA PRO A 105 3.89 6.61 -7.30
C PRO A 105 3.84 5.52 -6.21
N CYS A 106 4.90 5.45 -5.41
CA CYS A 106 4.91 4.79 -4.11
C CYS A 106 4.98 5.86 -3.01
N MET A 107 4.27 5.66 -1.90
CA MET A 107 4.22 6.59 -0.76
C MET A 107 4.35 5.84 0.56
N VAL A 108 4.93 6.50 1.56
CA VAL A 108 5.04 6.06 2.97
C VAL A 108 4.66 7.23 3.86
#